data_AF-A0AA36CTE1-F1
#
_entry.id   AF-A0AA36CTE1-F1
#
_cell.length_a   1.000
_cell.length_b   1.000
_cell.length_c   1.000
_cell.angle_alpha   90.00
_cell.angle_beta   90.00
_cell.angle_gamma   90.00
#
_symmetry.space_group_name_H-M   'P 1'
#
loop_
_entity.id
_entity.type
_entity.pdbx_description
1 polymer ?
#
loop_
_entity_poly.entity_id
_entity_poly.type
_entity_poly.pdbx_seq_one_letter_code
_entity_poly.pdbx_strand_id
1 'polypeptide(L)'
;MNKVMLIPETTCFRSFSRSFNLARHIATRHTSPLHFVCPQCDRTYKNSMHFADHIRTHNGELFGCDDCGKHFPARNSLRAHKKNDHREKRICGVPDT
;
A
#
# COMPACT_ATOMS: atom_id res chain seq x y z
N MET A 1 1.08 -11.67 16.66
CA MET A 1 0.79 -12.81 15.76
C MET A 1 -0.24 -12.32 14.73
N ASN A 2 0.08 -12.33 13.44
CA ASN A 2 -0.78 -11.79 12.39
C ASN A 2 -1.75 -12.89 11.94
N LYS A 3 -3.06 -12.64 12.02
CA LYS A 3 -4.09 -13.64 11.71
C LYS A 3 -4.56 -13.47 10.26
N VAL A 4 -4.63 -14.59 9.54
CA VAL A 4 -5.08 -14.68 8.14
C VAL A 4 -6.48 -15.32 8.15
N MET A 5 -7.48 -14.68 7.52
CA MET A 5 -8.90 -15.11 7.60
C MET A 5 -9.53 -15.34 6.23
N LEU A 6 -10.08 -16.54 6.00
CA LEU A 6 -10.68 -17.02 4.72
C LEU A 6 -12.09 -16.43 4.55
N ILE A 7 -12.42 -15.79 3.41
CA ILE A 7 -13.76 -15.24 3.11
C ILE A 7 -14.28 -15.83 1.78
N PRO A 8 -15.05 -16.93 1.81
CA PRO A 8 -15.43 -17.66 0.60
C PRO A 8 -16.59 -16.99 -0.16
N GLU A 9 -16.50 -17.13 -1.49
CA GLU A 9 -17.49 -16.91 -2.54
C GLU A 9 -17.91 -15.47 -2.94
N THR A 10 -17.89 -15.22 -4.25
CA THR A 10 -18.97 -14.58 -5.02
C THR A 10 -18.59 -14.53 -6.50
N THR A 11 -19.43 -15.11 -7.36
CA THR A 11 -19.33 -15.07 -8.82
C THR A 11 -18.99 -13.67 -9.33
N CYS A 12 -17.95 -13.52 -10.16
CA CYS A 12 -17.49 -12.21 -10.66
C CYS A 12 -17.29 -12.19 -12.17
N PHE A 13 -17.85 -11.14 -12.79
CA PHE A 13 -17.90 -10.95 -14.24
C PHE A 13 -16.89 -9.89 -14.73
N ARG A 14 -15.70 -9.82 -14.12
CA ARG A 14 -14.64 -8.88 -14.57
C ARG A 14 -13.75 -9.50 -15.64
N SER A 15 -13.55 -8.74 -16.72
CA SER A 15 -12.63 -9.08 -17.81
C SER A 15 -11.33 -8.27 -17.70
N PHE A 16 -10.20 -8.88 -18.03
CA PHE A 16 -8.87 -8.25 -17.99
C PHE A 16 -8.13 -8.48 -19.29
N SER A 17 -7.48 -7.43 -19.81
CA SER A 17 -6.66 -7.49 -21.02
C SER A 17 -5.28 -8.12 -20.84
N ARG A 18 -4.85 -8.36 -19.59
CA ARG A 18 -3.54 -8.97 -19.27
C ARG A 18 -3.70 -10.13 -18.31
N SER A 19 -3.00 -11.22 -18.57
CA SER A 19 -3.04 -12.47 -17.78
C SER A 19 -2.66 -12.26 -16.31
N PHE A 20 -1.60 -11.50 -16.02
CA PHE A 20 -1.18 -11.22 -14.64
C PHE A 20 -2.24 -10.45 -13.83
N ASN A 21 -3.06 -9.62 -14.49
CA ASN A 21 -4.13 -8.88 -13.83
C ASN A 21 -5.29 -9.80 -13.44
N LEU A 22 -5.66 -10.75 -14.33
CA LEU A 22 -6.66 -11.78 -14.04
C LEU A 22 -6.18 -12.70 -12.91
N ALA A 23 -4.93 -13.17 -12.97
CA ALA A 23 -4.35 -14.03 -11.93
C ALA A 23 -4.36 -13.33 -10.55
N ARG A 24 -3.94 -12.06 -10.51
CA ARG A 24 -4.04 -11.25 -9.28
C ARG A 24 -5.48 -11.03 -8.83
N HIS A 25 -6.42 -10.82 -9.75
CA HIS A 25 -7.83 -10.65 -9.42
C HIS A 25 -8.40 -11.92 -8.76
N ILE A 26 -8.21 -13.07 -9.39
CA ILE A 26 -8.65 -14.37 -8.87
C ILE A 26 -8.03 -14.64 -7.49
N ALA A 27 -6.71 -14.47 -7.36
CA ALA A 27 -5.99 -14.68 -6.10
C ALA A 27 -6.42 -13.72 -4.97
N THR A 28 -6.86 -12.51 -5.28
CA THR A 28 -7.27 -11.53 -4.25
C THR A 28 -8.76 -11.49 -3.95
N ARG A 29 -9.61 -12.08 -4.82
CA ARG A 29 -11.07 -11.94 -4.74
C ARG A 29 -11.85 -13.25 -4.69
N HIS A 30 -11.32 -14.33 -5.26
CA HIS A 30 -12.05 -15.60 -5.43
C HIS A 30 -11.44 -16.76 -4.67
N THR A 31 -10.12 -16.72 -4.47
CA THR A 31 -9.41 -17.73 -3.68
C THR A 31 -9.15 -17.16 -2.29
N SER A 32 -9.98 -17.51 -1.30
CA SER A 32 -9.80 -17.10 0.10
C SER A 32 -8.45 -17.55 0.69
N PRO A 33 -7.80 -16.78 1.59
CA PRO A 33 -7.56 -15.35 1.63
C PRO A 33 -6.04 -15.10 1.54
N LEU A 34 -5.67 -13.98 0.96
CA LEU A 34 -4.37 -13.33 1.21
C LEU A 34 -4.58 -12.07 2.04
N HIS A 35 -5.59 -12.10 2.91
CA HIS A 35 -5.99 -10.96 3.69
C HIS A 35 -5.36 -11.01 5.09
N PHE A 36 -4.77 -9.89 5.48
CA PHE A 36 -4.19 -9.68 6.80
C PHE A 36 -5.20 -8.90 7.64
N VAL A 37 -5.64 -9.50 8.75
CA VAL A 37 -6.62 -8.88 9.66
C VAL A 37 -5.91 -8.30 10.87
N CYS A 38 -6.24 -7.06 11.21
CA CYS A 38 -5.70 -6.40 12.40
C CYS A 38 -6.40 -6.96 13.65
N PRO A 39 -5.66 -7.54 14.60
CA PRO A 39 -6.27 -8.09 15.82
C PRO A 39 -6.74 -7.00 16.80
N GLN A 40 -6.39 -5.72 16.58
CA GLN A 40 -6.77 -4.63 17.47
C GLN A 40 -8.04 -3.89 17.02
N CYS A 41 -8.39 -3.94 15.73
CA CYS A 41 -9.54 -3.20 15.19
C CYS A 41 -10.26 -3.89 14.02
N ASP A 42 -9.97 -5.17 13.78
CA ASP A 42 -10.59 -6.05 12.77
C ASP A 42 -10.52 -5.54 11.31
N ARG A 43 -9.73 -4.50 11.04
CA ARG A 43 -9.50 -4.02 9.69
C ARG A 43 -8.77 -5.07 8.86
N THR A 44 -9.25 -5.25 7.64
CA THR A 44 -8.76 -6.27 6.72
C THR A 44 -7.98 -5.65 5.55
N TYR A 45 -6.80 -6.17 5.28
CA TYR A 45 -5.88 -5.66 4.26
C TYR A 45 -5.55 -6.73 3.23
N LYS A 46 -5.48 -6.36 1.96
CA LYS A 46 -5.19 -7.28 0.84
C LYS A 46 -3.71 -7.56 0.61
N ASN A 47 -2.84 -6.82 1.30
CA ASN A 47 -1.40 -6.93 1.14
C ASN A 47 -0.71 -6.80 2.50
N SER A 48 0.43 -7.48 2.64
CA SER A 48 1.22 -7.46 3.87
C SER A 48 1.82 -6.09 4.13
N MET A 49 2.20 -5.35 3.09
CA MET A 49 2.81 -4.04 3.21
C MET A 49 1.88 -3.00 3.85
N HIS A 50 0.64 -2.86 3.35
CA HIS A 50 -0.28 -1.89 3.98
C HIS A 50 -0.76 -2.38 5.34
N PHE A 51 -0.81 -3.70 5.56
CA PHE A 51 -1.09 -4.24 6.88
C PHE A 51 0.00 -3.88 7.89
N ALA A 52 1.28 -4.06 7.54
CA ALA A 52 2.41 -3.70 8.38
C ALA A 52 2.44 -2.19 8.66
N ASP A 53 2.23 -1.35 7.64
CA ASP A 53 2.11 0.10 7.81
C ASP A 53 0.95 0.46 8.75
N HIS A 54 -0.18 -0.26 8.68
CA HIS A 54 -1.29 -0.04 9.58
C HIS A 54 -0.97 -0.45 11.03
N ILE A 55 -0.32 -1.58 11.27
CA ILE A 55 0.05 -2.00 12.64
C ILE A 55 0.94 -0.94 13.31
N ARG A 56 1.83 -0.29 12.56
CA ARG A 56 2.65 0.83 13.07
C ARG A 56 1.81 2.00 13.61
N THR A 57 0.63 2.24 13.05
CA THR A 57 -0.27 3.30 13.54
C THR A 57 -0.83 3.02 14.94
N HIS A 58 -0.96 1.76 15.34
CA HIS A 58 -1.35 1.40 16.70
C HIS A 58 -0.23 1.68 17.72
N ASN A 59 1.03 1.60 17.28
CA ASN A 59 2.20 1.88 18.10
C ASN A 59 2.62 3.37 18.07
N GLY A 60 1.90 4.21 17.33
CA GLY A 60 2.27 5.62 17.11
C GLY A 60 3.55 5.80 16.28
N GLU A 61 4.04 4.76 15.61
CA GLU A 61 5.23 4.85 14.77
C GLU A 61 4.89 5.52 13.43
N LEU A 62 5.44 6.71 13.21
CA LEU A 62 5.26 7.48 11.98
C LEU A 62 6.48 7.38 11.06
N PHE A 63 6.28 7.67 9.78
CA PHE A 63 7.33 7.76 8.78
C PHE A 63 7.85 9.20 8.71
N GLY A 64 9.10 9.43 9.09
CA GLY A 64 9.75 10.73 9.00
C GLY A 64 10.21 11.07 7.59
N CYS A 65 10.14 12.35 7.23
CA CYS A 65 10.81 12.92 6.08
C CYS A 65 12.22 13.38 6.48
N ASP A 66 13.25 12.86 5.82
CA ASP A 66 14.64 13.21 6.13
C ASP A 66 14.99 14.66 5.71
N ASP A 67 14.24 15.23 4.77
CA ASP A 67 14.48 16.55 4.22
C ASP A 67 13.91 17.68 5.10
N CYS A 68 12.84 17.42 5.86
CA CYS A 68 12.17 18.44 6.67
C CYS A 68 11.69 17.98 8.06
N GLY A 69 11.93 16.73 8.44
CA GLY A 69 11.53 16.18 9.74
C GLY A 69 10.02 15.96 9.94
N LYS A 70 9.17 16.21 8.93
CA LYS A 70 7.72 15.96 9.04
C LYS A 70 7.40 14.47 9.10
N HIS A 71 6.42 14.11 9.92
CA HIS A 71 6.02 12.73 10.16
C HIS A 71 4.68 12.41 9.49
N PHE A 72 4.57 11.20 8.93
CA PHE A 72 3.40 10.75 8.18
C PHE A 72 2.90 9.38 8.66
N PRO A 73 1.58 9.13 8.67
CA PRO A 73 1.01 7.88 9.15
C PRO A 73 1.17 6.70 8.18
N ALA A 74 1.58 6.94 6.93
CA ALA A 74 1.73 5.90 5.91
C ALA A 74 2.86 6.22 4.93
N ARG A 75 3.50 5.17 4.41
CA ARG A 75 4.59 5.28 3.44
C ARG A 75 4.16 6.01 2.16
N ASN A 76 2.94 5.77 1.68
CA ASN A 76 2.40 6.44 0.50
C ASN A 76 2.25 7.96 0.71
N SER A 77 1.88 8.40 1.92
CA SER A 77 1.75 9.81 2.27
C SER A 77 3.11 10.50 2.30
N LEU A 78 4.13 9.88 2.93
CA LEU A 78 5.51 10.39 2.89
C LEU A 78 6.03 10.50 1.44
N ARG A 79 5.79 9.47 0.62
CA ARG A 79 6.21 9.49 -0.80
C ARG A 79 5.55 10.63 -1.58
N ALA A 80 4.26 10.86 -1.36
CA ALA A 80 3.54 11.96 -2.01
C ALA A 80 4.08 13.32 -1.57
N HIS A 81 4.33 13.49 -0.26
CA HIS A 81 4.98 14.67 0.28
C HIS A 81 6.36 14.92 -0.33
N LYS A 82 7.28 13.94 -0.30
CA LYS A 82 8.61 14.08 -0.92
C LYS A 82 8.52 14.46 -2.41
N LYS A 83 7.55 13.92 -3.14
CA LYS A 83 7.33 14.24 -4.56
C LYS A 83 6.81 15.66 -4.81
N ASN A 84 6.06 16.25 -3.89
CA ASN A 84 5.46 17.58 -4.10
C ASN A 84 6.30 18.70 -3.47
N ASP A 85 6.82 18.45 -2.27
CA ASP A 85 7.53 19.45 -1.46
C ASP A 85 9.06 19.40 -1.63
N HIS A 86 9.62 18.22 -1.94
CA HIS A 86 11.07 18.00 -2.03
C HIS A 86 11.52 17.52 -3.41
N ARG A 87 10.65 17.59 -4.42
CA ARG A 87 11.05 17.26 -5.78
C ARG A 87 11.97 18.34 -6.29
N GLU A 88 13.25 18.03 -6.33
CA GLU A 88 14.20 18.71 -7.19
C GLU A 88 13.59 18.77 -8.59
N LYS A 89 13.25 19.97 -9.05
CA LYS A 89 12.78 20.18 -10.42
C LYS A 89 13.93 19.73 -11.31
N ARG A 90 13.82 18.54 -11.92
CA ARG A 90 14.63 18.24 -13.10
C ARG A 90 14.23 19.28 -14.14
N ILE A 91 15.00 20.36 -14.25
CA ILE A 91 14.96 21.22 -15.42
C ILE A 91 15.45 20.32 -16.54
N CYS A 92 14.52 19.89 -17.41
CA CYS A 92 14.94 19.30 -18.66
C CYS A 92 15.44 20.44 -19.55
N GLY A 93 16.71 20.39 -19.95
CA GLY A 93 17.20 21.14 -21.09
C GLY A 93 18.00 22.41 -20.79
N VAL A 94 19.06 22.31 -20.00
CA VAL A 94 20.24 23.14 -20.29
C VAL A 94 21.40 22.18 -20.51
N PRO A 95 21.96 22.06 -21.73
CA PRO A 95 23.28 21.49 -21.88
C PRO A 95 24.23 22.40 -21.12
N ASP A 96 24.98 21.83 -20.17
CA ASP A 96 26.20 22.46 -19.70
C ASP A 96 27.05 22.78 -20.93
N THR A 97 27.42 24.05 -21.04
CA THR A 97 28.27 24.62 -22.10
C THR A 97 29.52 23.80 -22.36
#